data_AF-A0A8R2H557-F1
#
_entry.id   AF-A0A8R2H557-F1
#
_cell.length_a   1.000
_cell.length_b   1.000
_cell.length_c   1.000
_cell.angle_alpha   90.00
_cell.angle_beta   90.00
_cell.angle_gamma   90.00
#
_symmetry.space_group_name_H-M   'P 1'
#
loop_
_entity.id
_entity.type
_entity.pdbx_description
1 polymer ?
#
loop_
_entity_poly.entity_id
_entity_poly.type
_entity_poly.pdbx_seq_one_letter_code
_entity_poly.pdbx_strand_id
1 'polypeptide(L)'
;MLCTLHYISYTLYNWGTNMHFLSLLNYKCELENEVRSRSESEFTEVLETADTVFDDSIRLYNLGIDNLLNCLTENIMTKVKYISKQYKRDRWHIMDSLIDENKYSITDSGWVMYETFTENLNTLNKSLPTSLFNKCWPILATKMSTFLFNEVLLANMFNRGGAQHFLCDVRYKLLPIFSKYTAKPSIYIERLLEACRVLNFEPNFKPVILKRNEVSEILLRRIEHGNALELG
;
A
#
# COMPACT_ATOMS: atom_id res chain seq x y z
N MET A 1 1.28 -20.96 -8.95
CA MET A 1 1.20 -20.06 -10.11
C MET A 1 2.04 -18.81 -9.94
N LEU A 2 1.80 -17.93 -8.95
CA LEU A 2 2.59 -16.70 -8.74
C LEU A 2 4.11 -16.97 -8.64
N CYS A 3 4.53 -17.87 -7.75
CA CYS A 3 5.95 -18.22 -7.59
C CYS A 3 6.55 -18.86 -8.86
N THR A 4 5.73 -19.58 -9.63
CA THR A 4 6.13 -20.21 -10.90
C THR A 4 6.40 -19.15 -11.96
N LEU A 5 5.51 -18.16 -12.14
CA LEU A 5 5.73 -17.07 -13.09
C LEU A 5 6.95 -16.24 -12.69
N HIS A 6 7.13 -15.99 -11.39
CA HIS A 6 8.33 -15.30 -10.90
C HIS A 6 9.61 -16.07 -11.19
N TYR A 7 9.61 -17.38 -10.97
CA TYR A 7 10.74 -18.24 -11.29
C TYR A 7 11.06 -18.26 -12.78
N ILE A 8 10.05 -18.39 -13.66
CA ILE A 8 10.24 -18.36 -15.11
C ILE A 8 10.80 -17.02 -15.54
N SER A 9 10.22 -15.90 -15.07
CA SER A 9 10.70 -14.56 -15.39
C SER A 9 12.16 -14.36 -14.96
N TYR A 10 12.53 -14.86 -13.77
CA TYR A 10 13.90 -14.77 -13.26
C TYR A 10 14.87 -15.62 -14.09
N THR A 11 14.48 -16.84 -14.48
CA THR A 11 15.29 -17.70 -15.34
C THR A 11 15.49 -17.08 -16.72
N LEU A 12 14.44 -16.53 -17.34
CA LEU A 12 14.55 -15.86 -18.63
C LEU A 12 15.47 -14.63 -18.56
N TYR A 13 15.39 -13.86 -17.48
CA TYR A 13 16.30 -12.73 -17.24
C TYR A 13 17.76 -13.21 -17.18
N ASN A 14 18.04 -14.27 -16.42
CA ASN A 14 19.39 -14.83 -16.30
C ASN A 14 19.89 -15.45 -17.62
N TRP A 15 19.00 -16.00 -18.43
CA TRP A 15 19.36 -16.50 -19.75
C TRP A 15 19.64 -15.36 -20.73
N GLY A 16 18.84 -14.28 -20.68
CA GLY A 16 19.04 -13.10 -21.52
C GLY A 16 20.42 -12.44 -21.33
N THR A 17 21.01 -12.54 -20.13
CA THR A 17 22.36 -12.02 -19.84
C THR A 17 23.50 -12.95 -20.22
N ASN A 18 23.21 -14.17 -20.70
CA ASN A 18 24.24 -15.12 -21.14
C ASN A 18 24.70 -14.79 -22.58
N MET A 19 26.02 -14.82 -22.80
CA MET A 19 26.68 -14.56 -24.09
C MET A 19 26.03 -15.28 -25.28
N HIS A 20 25.57 -16.52 -25.08
CA HIS A 20 24.90 -17.28 -26.15
C HIS A 20 23.63 -16.57 -26.66
N PHE A 21 22.79 -16.04 -25.76
CA PHE A 21 21.54 -15.38 -26.13
C PHE A 21 21.74 -13.94 -26.58
N LEU A 22 22.75 -13.24 -26.05
CA LEU A 22 23.17 -11.94 -26.57
C LEU A 22 23.71 -12.04 -28.00
N SER A 23 24.46 -13.09 -28.31
CA SER A 23 24.92 -13.35 -29.68
C SER A 23 23.75 -13.58 -30.63
N LEU A 24 22.68 -14.24 -30.15
CA LEU A 24 21.46 -14.45 -30.93
C LEU A 24 20.68 -13.15 -31.14
N LEU A 25 20.67 -12.24 -30.17
CA LEU A 25 20.13 -10.88 -30.34
C LEU A 25 20.91 -10.13 -31.42
N ASN A 26 22.24 -10.12 -31.35
CA ASN A 26 23.08 -9.48 -32.36
C ASN A 26 22.81 -10.02 -33.76
N TYR A 27 22.74 -11.35 -33.90
CA TYR A 27 22.44 -11.98 -35.18
C TYR A 27 21.04 -11.60 -35.71
N LYS A 28 20.03 -11.52 -34.84
CA LYS A 28 18.70 -11.03 -35.21
C LYS A 28 18.76 -9.58 -35.71
N CYS A 29 19.47 -8.70 -35.00
CA CYS A 29 19.65 -7.31 -35.40
C CYS A 29 20.39 -7.17 -36.73
N GLU A 30 21.43 -7.98 -36.97
CA GLU A 30 22.17 -8.02 -38.24
C GLU A 30 21.26 -8.40 -39.41
N LEU A 31 20.47 -9.47 -39.26
CA LEU A 31 19.50 -9.89 -40.29
C LEU A 31 18.46 -8.81 -40.59
N GLU A 32 17.93 -8.16 -39.55
CA GLU A 32 16.92 -7.09 -39.71
C GLU A 32 17.52 -5.84 -40.38
N ASN A 33 18.77 -5.52 -40.09
CA ASN A 33 19.50 -4.43 -40.76
C ASN A 33 19.76 -4.74 -42.24
N GLU A 34 20.10 -5.99 -42.58
CA GLU A 34 20.23 -6.40 -43.99
C GLU A 34 18.89 -6.29 -44.75
N VAL A 35 17.79 -6.68 -44.11
CA VAL A 35 16.44 -6.51 -44.69
C VAL A 35 16.09 -5.02 -44.86
N ARG A 36 16.35 -4.19 -43.85
CA ARG A 36 16.16 -2.73 -43.91
C ARG A 36 16.99 -2.08 -45.02
N SER A 37 18.22 -2.52 -45.25
CA SER A 37 19.07 -2.02 -46.34
C SER A 37 18.53 -2.32 -47.74
N ARG A 38 17.62 -3.31 -47.86
CA ARG A 38 16.98 -3.72 -49.12
C ARG A 38 15.59 -3.13 -49.32
N SER A 39 15.00 -2.48 -48.32
CA SER A 39 13.66 -1.90 -48.38
C SER A 39 13.68 -0.44 -47.89
N GLU A 40 13.49 0.53 -48.78
CA GLU A 40 13.38 1.99 -48.49
C GLU A 40 12.11 2.37 -47.68
N SER A 41 11.58 1.51 -46.82
CA SER A 41 10.25 1.69 -46.22
C SER A 41 10.27 1.75 -44.70
N GLU A 42 9.70 2.86 -44.21
CA GLU A 42 9.24 3.23 -42.86
C GLU A 42 8.60 2.09 -42.04
N PHE A 43 9.40 1.13 -41.57
CA PHE A 43 8.95 0.12 -40.61
C PHE A 43 9.72 0.24 -39.29
N THR A 44 9.15 1.09 -38.44
CA THR A 44 8.86 0.80 -37.03
C THR A 44 10.04 0.83 -36.05
N GLU A 45 10.06 1.87 -35.21
CA GLU A 45 10.92 2.16 -34.02
C GLU A 45 10.89 1.10 -32.89
N VAL A 46 10.29 -0.08 -33.10
CA VAL A 46 9.89 -0.98 -31.99
C VAL A 46 11.04 -1.78 -31.37
N LEU A 47 12.24 -1.81 -31.98
CA LEU A 47 13.35 -2.66 -31.52
C LEU A 47 14.58 -1.91 -31.01
N GLU A 48 14.62 -0.57 -31.05
CA GLU A 48 15.76 0.19 -30.48
C GLU A 48 15.85 0.07 -28.94
N THR A 49 14.88 -0.57 -28.29
CA THR A 49 14.79 -0.66 -26.83
C THR A 49 14.97 -2.06 -26.25
N ALA A 50 15.24 -3.10 -27.05
CA ALA A 50 15.36 -4.47 -26.56
C ALA A 50 16.83 -4.81 -26.21
N ASP A 51 17.11 -4.98 -24.93
CA ASP A 51 18.42 -5.35 -24.38
C ASP A 51 18.65 -6.88 -24.47
N THR A 52 17.58 -7.68 -24.49
CA THR A 52 17.66 -9.15 -24.63
C THR A 52 16.55 -9.71 -25.52
N VAL A 53 16.76 -10.93 -26.05
CA VAL A 53 15.73 -11.67 -26.82
C VAL A 53 14.49 -12.05 -26.00
N PHE A 54 14.53 -11.92 -24.68
CA PHE A 54 13.45 -12.32 -23.77
C PHE A 54 12.66 -11.15 -23.18
N ASP A 55 13.02 -9.90 -23.47
CA ASP A 55 12.47 -8.72 -22.78
C ASP A 55 10.95 -8.64 -22.87
N ASP A 56 10.37 -8.88 -24.05
CA ASP A 56 8.91 -8.90 -24.22
C ASP A 56 8.24 -10.00 -23.38
N SER A 57 8.86 -11.19 -23.32
CA SER A 57 8.35 -12.30 -22.53
C SER A 57 8.44 -11.98 -21.03
N ILE A 58 9.57 -11.46 -20.58
CA ILE A 58 9.79 -11.02 -19.20
C ILE A 58 8.77 -9.94 -18.81
N ARG A 59 8.51 -8.97 -19.70
CA ARG A 59 7.48 -7.94 -19.49
C ARG A 59 6.10 -8.55 -19.29
N LEU A 60 5.70 -9.51 -20.13
CA LEU A 60 4.41 -10.21 -20.00
C LEU A 60 4.31 -11.01 -18.70
N TYR A 61 5.38 -11.72 -18.31
CA TYR A 61 5.42 -12.44 -17.03
C TYR A 61 5.32 -11.49 -15.84
N ASN A 62 6.04 -10.37 -15.86
CA ASN A 62 5.96 -9.35 -14.80
C ASN A 62 4.57 -8.74 -14.69
N LEU A 63 3.90 -8.44 -15.81
CA LEU A 63 2.50 -8.00 -15.80
C LEU A 63 1.58 -9.04 -15.16
N GLY A 64 1.77 -10.32 -15.48
CA GLY A 64 1.04 -11.43 -14.86
C GLY A 64 1.30 -11.53 -13.35
N ILE A 65 2.55 -11.37 -12.92
CA ILE A 65 2.95 -11.34 -11.51
C ILE A 65 2.24 -10.19 -10.77
N ASP A 66 2.27 -8.98 -11.34
CA ASP A 66 1.66 -7.80 -10.72
C ASP A 66 0.14 -7.95 -10.61
N ASN A 67 -0.51 -8.51 -11.64
CA ASN A 67 -1.93 -8.84 -11.60
C ASN A 67 -2.27 -9.85 -10.49
N LEU A 68 -1.48 -10.93 -10.37
CA LEU A 68 -1.71 -11.94 -9.33
C LEU A 68 -1.42 -11.41 -7.92
N LEU A 69 -0.41 -10.55 -7.76
CA LEU A 69 -0.15 -9.84 -6.51
C LEU A 69 -1.34 -8.94 -6.14
N ASN A 70 -1.88 -8.19 -7.10
CA ASN A 70 -3.07 -7.37 -6.87
C ASN A 70 -4.27 -8.23 -6.43
N CYS A 71 -4.58 -9.32 -7.13
CA CYS A 71 -5.65 -10.25 -6.74
C CYS A 71 -5.43 -10.82 -5.32
N LEU A 72 -4.20 -11.22 -4.99
CA LEU A 72 -3.85 -11.73 -3.67
C LEU A 72 -4.07 -10.67 -2.58
N THR A 73 -3.59 -9.45 -2.81
CA THR A 73 -3.74 -8.35 -1.85
C THR A 73 -5.20 -7.95 -1.67
N GLU A 74 -6.01 -7.95 -2.72
CA GLU A 74 -7.46 -7.71 -2.66
C GLU A 74 -8.20 -8.78 -1.87
N ASN A 75 -7.86 -10.05 -2.05
CA ASN A 75 -8.48 -11.15 -1.30
C ASN A 75 -8.19 -11.01 0.21
N ILE A 76 -6.96 -10.66 0.58
CA ILE A 76 -6.58 -10.41 1.98
C ILE A 76 -7.36 -9.20 2.52
N MET A 77 -7.39 -8.09 1.78
CA MET A 77 -8.12 -6.89 2.21
C MET A 77 -9.61 -7.14 2.33
N THR A 78 -10.22 -7.94 1.46
CA THR A 78 -11.63 -8.33 1.55
C THR A 78 -11.91 -9.07 2.86
N LYS A 79 -11.03 -10.01 3.24
CA LYS A 79 -11.12 -10.71 4.54
C LYS A 79 -11.00 -9.75 5.73
N VAL A 80 -10.02 -8.84 5.69
CA VAL A 80 -9.80 -7.83 6.75
C VAL A 80 -11.01 -6.90 6.87
N LYS A 81 -11.54 -6.42 5.74
CA LYS A 81 -12.75 -5.58 5.70
C LYS A 81 -13.96 -6.31 6.26
N TYR A 82 -14.12 -7.59 5.97
CA TYR A 82 -15.20 -8.40 6.53
C TYR A 82 -15.13 -8.48 8.06
N ILE A 83 -13.94 -8.66 8.63
CA ILE A 83 -13.71 -8.74 10.08
C ILE A 83 -13.84 -7.37 10.75
N SER A 84 -13.48 -6.29 10.05
CA SER A 84 -13.54 -4.91 10.54
C SER A 84 -14.95 -4.34 10.78
N LYS A 85 -16.02 -5.11 10.52
CA LYS A 85 -17.41 -4.62 10.62
C LYS A 85 -17.72 -3.99 11.97
N GLN A 86 -17.20 -4.55 13.06
CA GLN A 86 -17.39 -4.00 14.40
C GLN A 86 -16.58 -2.71 14.58
N TYR A 87 -15.29 -2.73 14.24
CA TYR A 87 -14.40 -1.58 14.30
C TYR A 87 -14.94 -0.34 13.55
N LYS A 88 -15.53 -0.56 12.37
CA LYS A 88 -16.18 0.51 11.59
C LYS A 88 -17.38 1.15 12.27
N ARG A 89 -18.03 0.44 13.19
CA ARG A 89 -19.27 0.83 13.90
C ARG A 89 -19.03 1.20 15.35
N ASP A 90 -17.78 1.28 15.76
CA ASP A 90 -17.43 1.72 17.10
C ASP A 90 -18.00 3.11 17.37
N ARG A 91 -18.33 3.37 18.64
CA ARG A 91 -18.95 4.63 19.06
C ARG A 91 -17.90 5.71 19.24
N TRP A 92 -17.15 6.01 18.18
CA TRP A 92 -16.06 7.00 18.13
C TRP A 92 -16.46 8.40 18.66
N HIS A 93 -17.74 8.74 18.61
CA HIS A 93 -18.30 10.01 19.09
C HIS A 93 -18.56 10.07 20.61
N ILE A 94 -18.51 8.95 21.32
CA ILE A 94 -18.77 8.86 22.78
C ILE A 94 -17.63 8.11 23.49
N MET A 95 -16.47 7.95 22.84
CA MET A 95 -15.32 7.34 23.50
C MET A 95 -14.73 8.29 24.55
N ASP A 96 -14.28 7.73 25.66
CA ASP A 96 -13.63 8.48 26.72
C ASP A 96 -12.30 9.05 26.26
N SER A 97 -11.91 10.21 26.80
CA SER A 97 -10.61 10.79 26.49
C SER A 97 -9.49 10.00 27.15
N LEU A 98 -8.41 9.79 26.40
CA LEU A 98 -7.17 9.23 26.94
C LEU A 98 -6.45 10.32 27.75
N ILE A 99 -6.62 10.26 29.07
CA ILE A 99 -6.02 11.22 30.03
C ILE A 99 -4.63 10.74 30.49
N ASP A 100 -4.37 9.44 30.45
CA ASP A 100 -3.13 8.82 30.92
C ASP A 100 -2.35 8.22 29.74
N GLU A 101 -1.18 8.77 29.44
CA GLU A 101 -0.30 8.32 28.36
C GLU A 101 0.21 6.87 28.59
N ASN A 102 0.14 6.34 29.81
CA ASN A 102 0.53 4.94 30.07
C ASN A 102 -0.58 3.94 29.76
N LYS A 103 -1.78 4.39 29.34
CA LYS A 103 -2.94 3.56 29.00
C LYS A 103 -3.26 3.53 27.51
N TYR A 104 -2.25 3.64 26.63
CA TYR A 104 -2.46 3.42 25.21
C TYR A 104 -2.80 1.95 24.94
N SER A 105 -4.09 1.62 24.97
CA SER A 105 -4.63 0.34 24.55
C SER A 105 -5.28 0.50 23.19
N ILE A 106 -5.03 -0.49 22.32
CA ILE A 106 -5.73 -0.64 21.05
C ILE A 106 -7.21 -0.87 21.36
N THR A 107 -8.10 -0.34 20.53
CA THR A 107 -9.53 -0.64 20.63
C THR A 107 -9.78 -2.15 20.50
N ASP A 108 -10.60 -2.72 21.38
CA ASP A 108 -10.86 -4.16 21.42
C ASP A 108 -11.39 -4.71 20.08
N SER A 109 -12.26 -3.93 19.42
CA SER A 109 -12.82 -4.27 18.10
C SER A 109 -11.78 -4.19 16.97
N GLY A 110 -10.81 -3.29 17.09
CA GLY A 110 -9.72 -3.11 16.13
C GLY A 110 -8.66 -4.19 16.25
N TRP A 111 -8.45 -4.72 17.45
CA TRP A 111 -7.45 -5.76 17.71
C TRP A 111 -7.56 -6.95 16.75
N VAL A 112 -8.76 -7.53 16.62
CA VAL A 112 -8.99 -8.72 15.77
C VAL A 112 -8.69 -8.44 14.30
N MET A 113 -9.05 -7.25 13.81
CA MET A 113 -8.77 -6.81 12.45
C MET A 113 -7.26 -6.68 12.20
N TYR A 114 -6.55 -5.98 13.09
CA TYR A 114 -5.10 -5.79 12.97
C TYR A 114 -4.33 -7.10 13.14
N GLU A 115 -4.77 -7.98 14.03
CA GLU A 115 -4.17 -9.29 14.23
C GLU A 115 -4.33 -10.15 12.98
N THR A 116 -5.55 -10.21 12.43
CA THR A 116 -5.79 -10.91 11.15
C THR A 116 -4.90 -10.38 10.04
N PHE A 117 -4.78 -9.05 9.90
CA PHE A 117 -3.92 -8.45 8.89
C PHE A 117 -2.44 -8.83 9.11
N THR A 118 -1.98 -8.83 10.36
CA THR A 118 -0.62 -9.22 10.76
C THR A 118 -0.33 -10.68 10.44
N GLU A 119 -1.26 -11.60 10.75
CA GLU A 119 -1.13 -13.03 10.44
C GLU A 119 -1.04 -13.30 8.94
N ASN A 120 -1.83 -12.59 8.12
CA ASN A 120 -1.77 -12.72 6.67
C ASN A 120 -0.41 -12.23 6.14
N LEU A 121 0.09 -11.07 6.61
CA LEU A 121 1.41 -10.58 6.23
C LEU A 121 2.54 -11.53 6.65
N ASN A 122 2.49 -12.07 7.86
CA ASN A 122 3.47 -13.06 8.33
C ASN A 122 3.43 -14.34 7.50
N THR A 123 2.24 -14.81 7.12
CA THR A 123 2.07 -15.97 6.23
C THR A 123 2.69 -15.68 4.86
N LEU A 124 2.40 -14.51 4.27
CA LEU A 124 3.00 -14.11 3.00
C LEU A 124 4.53 -14.01 3.08
N ASN A 125 5.09 -13.44 4.15
CA ASN A 125 6.52 -13.34 4.35
C ASN A 125 7.21 -14.71 4.45
N LYS A 126 6.50 -15.72 4.97
CA LYS A 126 7.01 -17.11 5.05
C LYS A 126 6.84 -17.88 3.74
N SER A 127 5.80 -17.58 2.96
CA SER A 127 5.42 -18.38 1.79
C SER A 127 5.88 -17.81 0.44
N LEU A 128 6.20 -16.51 0.38
CA LEU A 128 6.66 -15.87 -0.85
C LEU A 128 8.19 -15.67 -0.84
N PRO A 129 8.84 -15.74 -2.02
CA PRO A 129 10.19 -15.21 -2.19
C PRO A 129 10.27 -13.74 -1.74
N THR A 130 11.40 -13.35 -1.15
CA THR A 130 11.62 -11.99 -0.60
C THR A 130 11.34 -10.88 -1.63
N SER A 131 11.71 -11.09 -2.89
CA SER A 131 11.43 -10.17 -4.00
C SER A 131 9.92 -9.91 -4.19
N LEU A 132 9.11 -10.97 -4.15
CA LEU A 132 7.65 -10.87 -4.28
C LEU A 132 7.01 -10.31 -3.01
N PHE A 133 7.48 -10.73 -1.84
CA PHE A 133 6.99 -10.16 -0.58
C PHE A 133 7.23 -8.65 -0.51
N ASN A 134 8.43 -8.19 -0.92
CA ASN A 134 8.78 -6.77 -0.97
C ASN A 134 7.96 -5.95 -1.97
N LYS A 135 7.38 -6.58 -3.00
CA LYS A 135 6.36 -5.94 -3.86
C LYS A 135 4.96 -5.96 -3.21
N CYS A 136 4.65 -7.01 -2.45
CA CYS A 136 3.31 -7.28 -1.94
C CYS A 136 2.95 -6.45 -0.70
N TRP A 137 3.82 -6.41 0.31
CA TRP A 137 3.48 -5.75 1.58
C TRP A 137 3.23 -4.23 1.46
N PRO A 138 3.92 -3.46 0.58
CA PRO A 138 3.61 -2.04 0.39
C PRO A 138 2.22 -1.79 -0.17
N ILE A 139 1.77 -2.68 -1.07
CA ILE A 139 0.42 -2.63 -1.65
C ILE A 139 -0.61 -2.85 -0.53
N LEU A 140 -0.40 -3.85 0.32
CA LEU A 140 -1.24 -4.11 1.49
C LEU A 140 -1.24 -2.92 2.47
N ALA A 141 -0.09 -2.31 2.74
CA ALA A 141 0.00 -1.14 3.61
C ALA A 141 -0.84 0.03 3.09
N THR A 142 -0.71 0.31 1.79
CA THR A 142 -1.45 1.37 1.10
C THR A 142 -2.96 1.09 1.12
N LYS A 143 -3.38 -0.15 0.85
CA LYS A 143 -4.79 -0.54 0.88
C LYS A 143 -5.37 -0.48 2.29
N MET A 144 -4.64 -0.94 3.31
CA MET A 144 -5.06 -0.87 4.72
C MET A 144 -5.20 0.59 5.17
N SER A 145 -4.23 1.43 4.84
CA SER A 145 -4.26 2.87 5.10
C SER A 145 -5.46 3.55 4.44
N THR A 146 -5.70 3.25 3.16
CA THR A 146 -6.84 3.78 2.39
C THR A 146 -8.17 3.30 2.97
N PHE A 147 -8.26 2.04 3.39
CA PHE A 147 -9.43 1.49 4.06
C PHE A 147 -9.75 2.24 5.37
N LEU A 148 -8.76 2.41 6.25
CA LEU A 148 -8.94 3.13 7.51
C LEU A 148 -9.34 4.60 7.27
N PHE A 149 -8.72 5.25 6.30
CA PHE A 149 -9.06 6.62 5.95
C PHE A 149 -10.51 6.74 5.44
N ASN A 150 -10.91 5.95 4.44
CA ASN A 150 -12.21 6.08 3.79
C ASN A 150 -13.36 5.46 4.60
N GLU A 151 -13.18 4.25 5.12
CA GLU A 151 -14.26 3.45 5.72
C GLU A 151 -14.33 3.55 7.25
N VAL A 152 -13.34 4.16 7.90
CA VAL A 152 -13.37 4.41 9.36
C VAL A 152 -13.39 5.91 9.63
N LEU A 153 -12.35 6.65 9.23
CA LEU A 153 -12.23 8.07 9.53
C LEU A 153 -13.33 8.89 8.85
N LEU A 154 -13.44 8.84 7.52
CA LEU A 154 -14.46 9.64 6.82
C LEU A 154 -15.89 9.12 6.99
N ALA A 155 -16.06 7.88 7.44
CA ALA A 155 -17.38 7.28 7.62
C ALA A 155 -18.00 7.53 9.01
N ASN A 156 -17.24 8.06 9.97
CA ASN A 156 -17.67 8.21 11.35
C ASN A 156 -17.53 9.65 11.86
N MET A 157 -18.25 9.93 12.94
CA MET A 157 -18.08 11.14 13.73
C MET A 157 -17.22 10.82 14.96
N PHE A 158 -16.35 11.74 15.35
CA PHE A 158 -15.38 11.58 16.42
C PHE A 158 -15.54 12.70 17.44
N ASN A 159 -15.54 12.34 18.72
CA ASN A 159 -15.22 13.30 19.78
C ASN A 159 -13.68 13.32 19.99
N ARG A 160 -13.22 14.03 21.02
CA ARG A 160 -11.79 14.05 21.37
C ARG A 160 -11.24 12.66 21.68
N GLY A 161 -11.93 11.89 22.51
CA GLY A 161 -11.50 10.56 22.90
C GLY A 161 -11.36 9.60 21.72
N GLY A 162 -12.39 9.51 20.88
CA GLY A 162 -12.38 8.62 19.73
C GLY A 162 -11.27 8.94 18.74
N ALA A 163 -10.99 10.23 18.51
CA ALA A 163 -9.87 10.61 17.64
C ALA A 163 -8.50 10.23 18.25
N GLN A 164 -8.36 10.34 19.58
CA GLN A 164 -7.15 9.90 20.28
C GLN A 164 -6.99 8.38 20.16
N HIS A 165 -8.06 7.61 20.41
CA HIS A 165 -8.06 6.16 20.24
C HIS A 165 -7.71 5.74 18.80
N PHE A 166 -8.29 6.40 17.79
CA PHE A 166 -8.00 6.10 16.39
C PHE A 166 -6.53 6.40 16.04
N LEU A 167 -5.98 7.52 16.52
CA LEU A 167 -4.55 7.83 16.39
C LEU A 167 -3.68 6.75 17.06
N CYS A 168 -4.08 6.25 18.22
CA CYS A 168 -3.35 5.20 18.94
C CYS A 168 -3.36 3.88 18.18
N ASP A 169 -4.51 3.46 17.65
CA ASP A 169 -4.61 2.25 16.83
C ASP A 169 -3.66 2.32 15.61
N VAL A 170 -3.64 3.47 14.93
CA VAL A 170 -2.75 3.67 13.77
C VAL A 170 -1.28 3.72 14.20
N ARG A 171 -0.94 4.49 15.22
CA ARG A 171 0.45 4.74 15.62
C ARG A 171 1.08 3.55 16.34
N TYR A 172 0.34 2.86 17.19
CA TYR A 172 0.86 1.82 18.07
C TYR A 172 0.52 0.39 17.62
N LYS A 173 -0.41 0.20 16.68
CA LYS A 173 -0.63 -1.12 16.05
C LYS A 173 -0.28 -1.13 14.58
N LEU A 174 -0.88 -0.28 13.75
CA LEU A 174 -0.67 -0.33 12.30
C LEU A 174 0.79 -0.07 11.91
N LEU A 175 1.40 1.00 12.44
CA LEU A 175 2.76 1.38 12.08
C LEU A 175 3.80 0.29 12.48
N PRO A 176 3.76 -0.27 13.70
CA PRO A 176 4.65 -1.38 14.08
C PRO A 176 4.50 -2.67 13.25
N ILE A 177 3.34 -2.93 12.64
CA ILE A 177 3.19 -4.08 11.74
C ILE A 177 4.18 -3.95 10.56
N PHE A 178 4.32 -2.75 9.99
CA PHE A 178 5.22 -2.50 8.86
C PHE A 178 6.66 -2.26 9.27
N SER A 179 6.93 -1.82 10.50
CA SER A 179 8.30 -1.69 11.03
C SER A 179 9.10 -2.99 10.98
N LYS A 180 8.43 -4.14 10.90
CA LYS A 180 9.07 -5.46 10.72
C LYS A 180 9.70 -5.65 9.34
N TYR A 181 9.26 -4.89 8.33
CA TYR A 181 9.63 -5.09 6.93
C TYR A 181 10.33 -3.86 6.32
N THR A 182 10.31 -2.72 7.01
CA THR A 182 10.99 -1.50 6.55
C THR A 182 11.43 -0.63 7.72
N ALA A 183 12.54 0.09 7.54
CA ALA A 183 13.01 1.11 8.48
C ALA A 183 12.17 2.40 8.42
N LYS A 184 11.36 2.61 7.37
CA LYS A 184 10.56 3.82 7.16
C LYS A 184 9.08 3.49 6.90
N PRO A 185 8.36 2.90 7.88
CA PRO A 185 6.97 2.47 7.71
C PRO A 185 6.00 3.64 7.48
N SER A 186 6.31 4.83 8.00
CA SER A 186 5.46 6.02 7.90
C SER A 186 5.17 6.44 6.45
N ILE A 187 6.12 6.24 5.53
CA ILE A 187 5.99 6.64 4.11
C ILE A 187 4.78 5.97 3.45
N TYR A 188 4.44 4.75 3.85
CA TYR A 188 3.34 3.98 3.23
C TYR A 188 1.96 4.34 3.78
N ILE A 189 1.91 5.07 4.90
CA ILE A 189 0.66 5.43 5.59
C ILE A 189 0.61 6.93 5.91
N GLU A 190 1.43 7.74 5.25
CA GLU A 190 1.67 9.14 5.62
C GLU A 190 0.39 9.99 5.53
N ARG A 191 -0.40 9.81 4.46
CA ARG A 191 -1.73 10.45 4.31
C ARG A 191 -2.67 10.14 5.49
N LEU A 192 -2.68 8.90 5.98
CA LEU A 192 -3.51 8.52 7.13
C LEU A 192 -2.96 9.11 8.44
N LEU A 193 -1.63 9.12 8.62
CA LEU A 193 -1.01 9.75 9.78
C LEU A 193 -1.33 11.25 9.83
N GLU A 194 -1.17 11.98 8.72
CA GLU A 194 -1.57 13.39 8.65
C GLU A 194 -3.06 13.56 8.99
N ALA A 195 -3.92 12.68 8.48
CA ALA A 195 -5.35 12.74 8.73
C ALA A 195 -5.67 12.56 10.22
N CYS A 196 -4.99 11.63 10.90
CA CYS A 196 -5.13 11.48 12.35
C CYS A 196 -4.67 12.74 13.11
N ARG A 197 -3.61 13.41 12.66
CA ARG A 197 -3.11 14.66 13.29
C ARG A 197 -4.09 15.81 13.09
N VAL A 198 -4.64 15.98 11.88
CA VAL A 198 -5.73 16.94 11.60
C VAL A 198 -6.95 16.63 12.45
N LEU A 199 -7.38 15.37 12.48
CA LEU A 199 -8.52 14.93 13.26
C LEU A 199 -8.31 15.25 14.75
N ASN A 200 -7.08 15.19 15.27
CA ASN A 200 -6.77 15.49 16.67
C ASN A 200 -6.48 16.98 16.97
N PHE A 201 -6.68 17.89 16.01
CA PHE A 201 -6.34 19.31 16.15
C PHE A 201 -4.91 19.54 16.67
N GLU A 202 -3.95 18.80 16.13
CA GLU A 202 -2.57 18.91 16.60
C GLU A 202 -2.05 20.35 16.39
N PRO A 203 -1.59 21.03 17.45
CA PRO A 203 -1.21 22.43 17.38
C PRO A 203 -0.02 22.62 16.44
N ASN A 204 -0.08 23.68 15.63
CA ASN A 204 0.95 24.03 14.64
C ASN A 204 1.19 22.99 13.54
N PHE A 205 0.36 21.94 13.44
CA PHE A 205 0.47 20.98 12.35
C PHE A 205 -0.06 21.58 11.04
N LYS A 206 0.73 21.47 9.97
CA LYS A 206 0.35 21.85 8.62
C LYS A 206 0.42 20.60 7.74
N PRO A 207 -0.71 20.09 7.22
CA PRO A 207 -0.70 18.95 6.34
C PRO A 207 0.00 19.29 5.01
N VAL A 208 0.81 18.36 4.52
CA VAL A 208 1.55 18.48 3.26
C VAL A 208 0.95 17.60 2.17
N ILE A 209 0.43 16.43 2.54
CA ILE A 209 -0.08 15.42 1.60
C ILE A 209 -1.58 15.57 1.40
N LEU A 210 -2.32 15.89 2.46
CA LEU A 210 -3.77 16.08 2.36
C LEU A 210 -4.12 17.31 1.54
N LYS A 211 -5.10 17.17 0.65
CA LYS A 211 -5.68 18.29 -0.09
C LYS A 211 -6.57 19.13 0.83
N ARG A 212 -6.74 20.41 0.49
CA ARG A 212 -7.55 21.36 1.29
C ARG A 212 -8.98 20.86 1.55
N ASN A 213 -9.61 20.24 0.56
CA ASN A 213 -10.96 19.68 0.70
C ASN A 213 -10.99 18.48 1.67
N GLU A 214 -9.97 17.62 1.65
CA GLU A 214 -9.86 16.49 2.57
C GLU A 214 -9.67 16.97 4.00
N VAL A 215 -8.84 18.00 4.22
CA VAL A 215 -8.68 18.63 5.54
C VAL A 215 -10.01 19.14 6.05
N SER A 216 -10.75 19.90 5.25
CA SER A 216 -12.09 20.37 5.62
C SER A 216 -13.04 19.22 5.94
N GLU A 217 -13.02 18.14 5.15
CA GLU A 217 -13.88 16.98 5.39
C GLU A 217 -13.53 16.26 6.70
N ILE A 218 -12.23 16.07 6.99
CA ILE A 218 -11.76 15.46 8.25
C ILE A 218 -12.21 16.29 9.45
N LEU A 219 -12.09 17.62 9.37
CA LEU A 219 -12.51 18.52 10.43
C LEU A 219 -14.02 18.46 10.66
N LEU A 220 -14.83 18.31 9.61
CA LEU A 220 -16.28 18.09 9.74
C LEU A 220 -16.63 16.78 10.45
N ARG A 221 -15.72 15.81 10.51
CA ARG A 221 -15.92 14.57 11.30
C ARG A 221 -15.72 14.77 12.80
N ARG A 222 -15.21 15.93 13.24
CA ARG A 222 -15.05 16.26 14.66
C ARG A 222 -16.29 16.91 15.22
N ILE A 223 -16.87 16.27 16.24
CA ILE A 223 -17.89 16.87 17.09
C ILE A 223 -17.15 17.77 18.07
N GLU A 224 -17.16 19.07 17.83
CA GLU A 224 -16.82 20.04 18.86
C GLU A 224 -17.93 20.02 19.91
N HIS A 225 -17.57 20.05 21.19
CA HIS A 225 -18.54 20.40 22.22
C HIS A 225 -19.11 21.77 21.82
N GLY A 226 -20.41 21.84 21.51
CA GLY A 226 -21.11 23.09 21.31
C GLY A 226 -21.24 23.90 22.59
N ASN A 227 -20.14 24.20 23.30
CA ASN A 227 -20.03 25.03 24.50
C ASN A 227 -18.56 25.47 24.78
N ALA A 228 -17.84 25.95 23.77
CA ALA A 228 -16.54 26.63 23.98
C ALA A 228 -16.28 27.79 23.01
N LEU A 229 -17.36 28.43 22.56
CA LEU A 229 -17.35 29.77 21.97
C LEU A 229 -18.27 30.67 22.82
N GLU A 230 -18.06 30.68 24.13
CA GLU A 230 -18.35 31.88 24.90
C GLU A 230 -17.04 32.68 24.94
N LEU A 231 -17.05 33.76 24.16
CA LEU A 231 -16.10 34.85 24.21
C LEU A 231 -16.04 35.38 25.66
N GLY A 232 -14.90 35.16 26.30
CA GLY A 232 -14.43 35.94 27.45
C GLY A 232 -13.15 36.65 27.06
#